data_AF-W1EW57-F1
#
_entry.id   AF-W1EW57-F1
#
_cell.length_a   1.000
_cell.length_b   1.000
_cell.length_c   1.000
_cell.angle_alpha   90.00
_cell.angle_beta   90.00
_cell.angle_gamma   90.00
#
_symmetry.space_group_name_H-M   'P 1'
#
loop_
_entity.id
_entity.type
_entity.pdbx_description
1 polymer ?
#
loop_
_entity_poly.entity_id
_entity_poly.type
_entity_poly.pdbx_seq_one_letter_code
_entity_poly.pdbx_strand_id
1 'polypeptide(L)'
;MGVGLGTNYEEWLRQNVQGVDVRTYDDDPTKYQDLRVGRIDAILVDRLAALDLVKKTNDTLAVTGEAFSRQESGVALRKGNEDLLKAVNDAIAEMQKDGTLQALSEKWFGADVTK
;
A
#
# COMPACT_ATOMS: atom_id res chain seq x y z
N MET A 1 -6.12 -15.62 -4.45
CA MET A 1 -5.84 -14.19 -4.22
C MET A 1 -4.37 -14.02 -3.83
N GLY A 2 -3.63 -13.18 -4.55
CA GLY A 2 -2.22 -12.91 -4.28
C GLY A 2 -2.00 -11.77 -3.30
N VAL A 3 -1.02 -11.89 -2.41
CA VAL A 3 -0.66 -10.84 -1.43
C VAL A 3 0.83 -10.89 -1.12
N GLY A 4 1.40 -9.77 -0.65
CA GLY A 4 2.79 -9.75 -0.20
C GLY A 4 2.96 -10.55 1.10
N LEU A 5 4.00 -11.37 1.18
CA LEU A 5 4.31 -12.17 2.36
C LEU A 5 4.61 -11.27 3.57
N GLY A 6 4.00 -11.59 4.72
CA GLY A 6 4.27 -10.91 5.99
C GLY A 6 3.67 -9.50 6.09
N THR A 7 2.76 -9.15 5.18
CA THR A 7 2.08 -7.85 5.19
C THR A 7 0.84 -7.88 6.09
N ASN A 8 0.45 -6.71 6.60
CA ASN A 8 -0.87 -6.49 7.21
C ASN A 8 -2.04 -6.88 6.28
N TYR A 9 -1.85 -6.80 4.95
CA TYR A 9 -2.82 -7.28 3.96
C TYR A 9 -3.01 -8.80 4.02
N GLU A 10 -1.93 -9.56 4.18
CA GLU A 10 -2.01 -11.01 4.34
C GLU A 10 -2.76 -11.37 5.62
N GLU A 11 -2.40 -10.74 6.74
CA GLU A 11 -3.07 -10.93 8.01
C GLU A 11 -4.57 -10.64 7.89
N TRP A 12 -4.93 -9.49 7.31
CA TRP A 12 -6.31 -9.10 7.11
C TRP A 12 -7.07 -10.12 6.26
N LEU A 13 -6.50 -10.59 5.15
CA LEU A 13 -7.14 -11.60 4.29
C LEU A 13 -7.45 -12.88 5.03
N ARG A 14 -6.46 -13.40 5.77
CA ARG A 14 -6.61 -14.66 6.50
C ARG A 14 -7.65 -14.57 7.61
N GLN A 15 -7.82 -13.40 8.22
CA GLN A 15 -8.77 -13.18 9.30
C GLN A 15 -10.20 -12.90 8.81
N ASN A 16 -10.35 -12.24 7.65
CA ASN A 16 -11.64 -11.66 7.24
C ASN A 16 -12.28 -12.33 6.02
N VAL A 17 -11.51 -13.09 5.23
CA VAL A 17 -12.01 -13.69 3.98
C VAL A 17 -11.91 -15.20 4.05
N GLN A 18 -13.06 -15.86 4.19
CA GLN A 18 -13.14 -17.33 4.23
C GLN A 18 -13.18 -17.94 2.83
N GLY A 19 -12.60 -19.13 2.67
CA GLY A 19 -12.67 -19.90 1.42
C GLY A 19 -11.79 -19.39 0.27
N VAL A 20 -10.91 -18.41 0.53
CA VAL A 20 -9.95 -17.92 -0.47
C VAL A 20 -8.63 -18.69 -0.40
N ASP A 21 -8.14 -19.16 -1.54
CA ASP A 21 -6.75 -19.62 -1.71
C ASP A 21 -5.81 -18.40 -1.66
N VAL A 22 -5.15 -18.20 -0.52
CA VAL A 22 -4.20 -17.10 -0.30
C VAL A 22 -2.81 -17.54 -0.76
N ARG A 23 -2.28 -16.84 -1.77
CA ARG A 23 -0.92 -17.03 -2.27
C ARG A 23 -0.04 -15.85 -1.88
N THR A 24 1.04 -16.13 -1.17
CA THR A 24 2.00 -15.13 -0.73
C THR A 24 3.15 -15.01 -1.71
N TYR A 25 3.64 -13.79 -1.89
CA TYR A 25 4.75 -13.49 -2.79
C TYR A 25 5.81 -12.65 -2.05
N ASP A 26 7.08 -12.94 -2.31
CA ASP A 26 8.22 -12.19 -1.76
C ASP A 26 8.44 -10.85 -2.48
N ASP A 27 7.94 -10.73 -3.71
CA ASP A 27 8.10 -9.55 -4.55
C ASP A 27 6.85 -9.24 -5.38
N ASP A 28 6.68 -7.96 -5.69
CA ASP A 28 5.57 -7.45 -6.51
C ASP A 28 5.61 -7.93 -7.97
N PRO A 29 6.76 -7.94 -8.68
CA PRO A 29 6.83 -8.43 -10.06
C PRO A 29 6.26 -9.84 -10.27
N THR A 30 6.60 -10.79 -9.38
CA THR A 30 6.13 -12.17 -9.47
C THR A 30 4.62 -12.24 -9.23
N LYS A 31 4.12 -11.52 -8.22
CA LYS A 31 2.67 -11.41 -7.93
C LYS A 31 1.89 -10.85 -9.12
N TYR A 32 2.40 -9.80 -9.76
CA TYR A 32 1.76 -9.19 -10.92
C TYR A 32 1.82 -10.07 -12.17
N GLN A 33 2.92 -10.81 -12.36
CA GLN A 33 3.03 -11.77 -13.45
C GLN A 33 1.99 -12.88 -13.32
N ASP A 34 1.82 -13.46 -12.13
CA ASP A 34 0.84 -14.52 -11.89
C ASP A 34 -0.60 -14.03 -12.10
N LEU A 35 -0.90 -12.78 -11.74
CA LEU A 35 -2.18 -12.15 -12.07
C LEU A 35 -2.37 -12.04 -13.59
N ARG A 36 -1.35 -11.54 -14.30
CA ARG A 36 -1.38 -11.33 -15.75
C ARG A 36 -1.59 -12.63 -16.54
N VAL A 37 -1.00 -13.74 -16.09
CA VAL A 37 -1.15 -15.05 -16.76
C VAL A 37 -2.33 -15.87 -16.22
N GLY A 38 -3.15 -15.31 -15.34
CA GLY A 38 -4.36 -15.95 -14.82
C GLY A 38 -4.09 -17.10 -13.84
N ARG A 39 -2.92 -17.13 -13.18
CA ARG A 39 -2.65 -18.09 -12.10
C ARG A 39 -3.35 -17.69 -10.80
N ILE A 40 -3.65 -16.41 -10.64
CA ILE A 40 -4.48 -15.85 -9.58
C ILE A 40 -5.48 -14.88 -10.19
N ASP A 41 -6.66 -14.75 -9.58
CA ASP A 41 -7.74 -13.90 -10.10
C ASP A 41 -7.65 -12.44 -9.64
N ALA A 42 -7.01 -12.20 -8.49
CA ALA A 42 -6.91 -10.89 -7.86
C ALA A 42 -5.70 -10.79 -6.94
N ILE A 43 -5.25 -9.56 -6.72
CA ILE A 43 -4.22 -9.21 -5.74
C ILE A 43 -4.80 -8.26 -4.68
N LEU A 44 -4.32 -8.36 -3.44
CA LEU A 44 -4.57 -7.36 -2.41
C LEU A 44 -3.30 -6.53 -2.19
N VAL A 45 -3.43 -5.20 -2.29
CA VAL A 45 -2.32 -4.26 -2.20
C VAL A 45 -2.83 -2.87 -1.79
N ASP A 46 -1.90 -2.00 -1.38
CA ASP A 46 -2.14 -0.59 -1.11
C ASP A 46 -2.84 0.13 -2.29
N ARG A 47 -3.78 1.04 -1.99
CA ARG A 47 -4.57 1.74 -3.02
C ARG A 47 -3.71 2.59 -3.95
N LEU A 48 -2.67 3.26 -3.44
CA LEU A 48 -1.78 4.09 -4.25
C LEU A 48 -0.94 3.22 -5.18
N ALA A 49 -0.44 2.10 -4.67
CA ALA A 49 0.28 1.11 -5.47
C ALA A 49 -0.63 0.50 -6.56
N ALA A 50 -1.90 0.21 -6.24
CA ALA A 50 -2.86 -0.28 -7.22
C ALA A 50 -3.12 0.74 -8.35
N LEU A 51 -3.30 2.02 -8.01
CA LEU A 51 -3.50 3.09 -8.99
C LEU A 51 -2.28 3.30 -9.89
N ASP A 52 -1.07 3.24 -9.32
CA ASP A 52 0.17 3.29 -10.09
C ASP A 52 0.33 2.07 -11.01
N LEU A 53 -0.01 0.87 -10.52
CA LEU A 53 0.03 -0.36 -11.31
C LEU A 53 -0.91 -0.31 -12.51
N VAL A 54 -2.17 0.10 -12.32
CA VAL A 54 -3.15 0.22 -13.41
C VAL A 54 -2.61 1.13 -14.52
N LYS A 55 -2.08 2.30 -14.16
CA LYS A 55 -1.43 3.23 -15.12
C LYS A 55 -0.27 2.57 -15.88
N LYS A 56 0.59 1.83 -15.18
CA LYS A 56 1.76 1.13 -15.81
C LYS A 56 1.37 -0.03 -16.71
N THR A 57 0.18 -0.60 -16.51
CA THR A 57 -0.32 -1.73 -17.28
C THR A 57 -1.23 -1.34 -18.45
N ASN A 58 -1.30 -0.05 -18.80
CA ASN A 58 -2.20 0.48 -19.83
C ASN A 58 -3.64 -0.04 -19.65
N ASP A 59 -4.14 -0.02 -18.41
CA ASP A 59 -5.49 -0.43 -18.04
C ASP A 59 -5.87 -1.89 -18.38
N THR A 60 -4.88 -2.76 -18.59
CA THR A 60 -5.13 -4.22 -18.69
C THR A 60 -5.49 -4.85 -17.35
N LEU A 61 -5.22 -4.14 -16.25
CA LEU A 61 -5.71 -4.42 -14.91
C LEU A 61 -6.64 -3.30 -14.46
N ALA A 62 -7.54 -3.60 -13.52
CA ALA A 62 -8.44 -2.62 -12.93
C ALA A 62 -8.47 -2.77 -11.40
N VAL A 63 -8.66 -1.64 -10.71
CA VAL A 63 -9.01 -1.66 -9.27
C VAL A 63 -10.49 -2.02 -9.14
N THR A 64 -10.81 -2.92 -8.23
CA THR A 64 -12.19 -3.36 -7.97
C THR A 64 -12.44 -3.54 -6.48
N GLY A 65 -13.71 -3.51 -6.09
CA GLY A 65 -14.15 -3.63 -4.70
C GLY A 65 -14.11 -2.33 -3.92
N GLU A 66 -14.74 -2.36 -2.75
CA GLU A 66 -14.72 -1.24 -1.80
C GLU A 66 -13.44 -1.25 -0.96
N ALA A 67 -13.13 -0.11 -0.35
CA ALA A 67 -12.07 -0.04 0.65
C ALA A 67 -12.44 -0.94 1.83
N PHE A 68 -11.62 -1.97 2.07
CA PHE A 68 -11.89 -3.01 3.07
C PHE A 68 -11.30 -2.69 4.45
N SER A 69 -10.30 -1.82 4.50
CA SER A 69 -9.66 -1.39 5.73
C SER A 69 -8.93 -0.07 5.54
N ARG A 70 -9.03 0.83 6.51
CA ARG A 70 -8.14 2.01 6.58
C ARG A 70 -6.80 1.56 7.13
N GLN A 71 -5.75 1.78 6.36
CA GLN A 71 -4.38 1.54 6.77
C GLN A 71 -3.66 2.88 6.91
N GLU A 72 -2.78 2.97 7.91
CA GLU A 72 -1.95 4.14 8.15
C GLU A 72 -0.49 3.79 7.88
N SER A 73 0.22 4.73 7.27
CA SER A 73 1.64 4.60 6.98
C SER A 73 2.46 5.35 8.02
N GLY A 74 3.53 4.72 8.50
CA GLY A 74 4.43 5.30 9.49
C GLY A 74 5.89 4.98 9.20
N VAL A 75 6.78 5.82 9.71
CA VAL A 75 8.22 5.58 9.66
C VAL A 75 8.60 4.66 10.82
N ALA A 76 9.01 3.43 10.51
CA ALA A 76 9.43 2.48 11.53
C ALA A 76 10.83 2.82 12.08
N LEU A 77 10.94 2.93 13.41
CA LEU A 77 12.17 3.22 14.11
C LEU A 77 12.53 2.10 15.10
N ARG A 78 13.82 2.02 15.46
CA ARG A 78 14.27 1.11 16.52
C ARG A 78 13.62 1.51 17.84
N LYS A 79 13.07 0.54 18.58
CA LYS A 79 12.49 0.75 19.92
C LYS A 79 13.50 1.43 20.85
N GLY A 80 13.00 2.37 21.66
CA GLY A 80 13.79 3.12 22.64
C GLY A 80 14.54 4.34 22.09
N ASN A 81 14.45 4.63 20.78
CA ASN A 81 15.07 5.83 20.20
C ASN A 81 14.09 7.01 20.18
N GLU A 82 13.84 7.58 21.35
CA GLU A 82 12.83 8.63 21.56
C GLU A 82 13.21 9.94 20.85
N ASP A 83 14.49 10.31 20.84
CA ASP A 83 14.97 11.54 20.18
C ASP A 83 14.71 11.50 18.67
N LEU A 84 15.02 10.37 18.02
CA LEU A 84 14.76 10.20 16.59
C LEU A 84 13.26 10.15 16.29
N LEU A 85 12.47 9.50 17.15
CA LEU A 85 11.02 9.47 17.01
C LEU A 85 10.45 10.89 17.06
N LYS A 86 10.90 11.69 18.02
CA LYS A 86 10.47 13.09 18.14
C LYS A 86 10.87 13.89 16.91
N ALA A 87 12.13 13.81 16.49
CA ALA A 87 12.62 14.56 15.33
C ALA A 87 11.86 14.22 14.03
N VAL A 88 11.58 12.93 13.79
CA VAL A 88 10.80 12.49 12.62
C VAL A 88 9.36 13.00 12.69
N ASN A 89 8.71 12.89 13.85
CA ASN A 89 7.34 13.36 14.02
C ASN A 89 7.23 14.89 13.86
N ASP A 90 8.17 15.66 14.43
CA ASP A 90 8.20 17.11 14.30
C ASP A 90 8.36 17.52 12.82
N ALA A 91 9.30 16.89 12.10
CA ALA A 91 9.52 17.18 10.68
C ALA A 91 8.29 16.86 9.82
N ILE A 92 7.61 15.73 10.06
CA ILE A 92 6.36 15.38 9.36
C ILE A 92 5.26 16.40 9.67
N ALA A 93 5.13 16.83 10.94
CA ALA A 93 4.15 17.82 11.35
C ALA A 93 4.43 19.21 10.74
N GLU A 94 5.69 19.61 10.60
CA GLU A 94 6.09 20.84 9.90
C GLU A 94 5.73 20.76 8.41
N MET A 95 6.07 19.65 7.73
CA MET A 95 5.71 19.44 6.32
C MET A 95 4.20 19.40 6.06
N GLN A 96 3.41 18.93 7.04
CA GLN A 96 1.94 19.00 6.96
C GLN A 96 1.45 20.44 7.08
N LYS A 97 2.03 21.23 7.99
CA LYS A 97 1.62 22.62 8.24
C LYS A 97 2.00 23.56 7.10
N ASP A 98 3.17 23.37 6.50
CA ASP A 98 3.68 24.25 5.44
C ASP A 98 3.20 23.84 4.03
N GLY A 99 2.50 22.71 3.90
CA GLY A 99 1.96 22.19 2.65
C GLY A 99 2.96 21.37 1.81
N THR A 100 4.19 21.17 2.29
CA THR A 100 5.21 20.35 1.61
C THR A 100 4.70 18.92 1.41
N LEU A 101 4.02 18.34 2.40
CA LEU A 101 3.52 16.97 2.28
C LEU A 101 2.41 16.86 1.23
N GLN A 102 1.52 17.87 1.15
CA GLN A 102 0.50 17.95 0.11
C GLN A 102 1.14 18.05 -1.28
N ALA A 103 2.13 18.94 -1.46
CA ALA A 103 2.83 19.10 -2.74
C ALA A 103 3.53 17.81 -3.19
N LEU A 104 4.11 17.05 -2.26
CA LEU A 104 4.69 15.73 -2.54
C LEU A 104 3.61 14.72 -2.94
N SER A 105 2.48 14.71 -2.25
CA SER A 105 1.35 13.82 -2.56
C SER A 105 0.82 14.08 -3.98
N GLU A 106 0.58 15.34 -4.33
CA GLU A 106 0.10 15.72 -5.66
C GLU A 106 1.13 15.37 -6.75
N LYS A 107 2.42 15.60 -6.49
CA LYS A 107 3.49 15.27 -7.43
C LYS A 107 3.54 13.77 -7.78
N TRP A 108 3.39 12.89 -6.79
CA TRP A 108 3.56 11.45 -6.98
C TRP A 108 2.26 10.72 -7.29
N PHE A 109 1.14 11.17 -6.75
CA PHE A 109 -0.14 10.47 -6.84
C PHE A 109 -1.21 11.23 -7.63
N GLY A 110 -0.99 12.51 -7.91
CA GLY A 110 -1.97 13.36 -8.61
C GLY A 110 -3.19 13.74 -7.75
N ALA A 111 -3.10 13.50 -6.44
CA ALA A 111 -4.13 13.82 -5.46
C ALA A 111 -3.49 14.07 -4.09
N ASP A 112 -4.19 14.79 -3.23
CA ASP A 112 -3.83 14.93 -1.82
C ASP A 112 -4.33 13.73 -1.01
N VAL A 113 -3.41 12.90 -0.56
CA VAL A 113 -3.67 11.70 0.25
C VAL A 113 -3.13 11.85 1.67
N THR A 114 -2.86 13.08 2.07
CA THR A 114 -2.32 13.44 3.40
C THR A 114 -3.42 13.77 4.41
N LYS A 115 -4.68 13.76 3.97
CA LYS A 115 -5.88 14.14 4.73
C LYS A 115 -6.79 12.94 5.02
#